data_AF-A0A522DFW6-F1
#
_entry.id   AF-A0A522DFW6-F1
#
_cell.length_a   1.000
_cell.length_b   1.000
_cell.length_c   1.000
_cell.angle_alpha   90.00
_cell.angle_beta   90.00
_cell.angle_gamma   90.00
#
_symmetry.space_group_name_H-M   'P 1'
#
loop_
_entity.id
_entity.type
_entity.pdbx_description
1 polymer ?
#
loop_
_entity_poly.entity_id
_entity_poly.type
_entity_poly.pdbx_seq_one_letter_code
_entity_poly.pdbx_strand_id
1 'polypeptide(L)'
;DTKAAQMFTLAHELAHIWLGQSAVSDAQASLVPEHQVERWCNQVAAELLVPLEVFRDEYDPHAGLGNETLRLARRFKVSTLVILRRIHDIGGLTREQLWEAYEAELQRLRALPKGSGGDFYLTLGARASKRFARALVVSTLEGRSSFTEAFRLLGFKKMATFRDLGRSLGVGF
;
A
#
# COMPACT_ATOMS: atom_id res chain seq x y z
N ASP A 1 11.48 4.52 4.28
CA ASP A 1 10.49 4.06 3.28
C ASP A 1 9.91 2.67 3.52
N THR A 2 10.72 1.65 3.81
CA THR A 2 10.20 0.27 3.86
C THR A 2 8.99 0.10 4.79
N LYS A 3 9.05 0.56 6.05
CA LYS A 3 7.93 0.43 7.04
C LYS A 3 6.66 1.19 6.63
N ALA A 4 6.80 2.40 6.11
CA ALA A 4 5.69 3.22 5.63
C ALA A 4 4.96 2.56 4.46
N ALA A 5 5.72 1.98 3.53
CA ALA A 5 5.16 1.20 2.43
C ALA A 5 4.39 -0.04 2.94
N GLN A 6 4.87 -0.75 3.96
CA GLN A 6 4.16 -1.92 4.53
C GLN A 6 2.84 -1.51 5.17
N MET A 7 2.83 -0.39 5.91
CA MET A 7 1.61 0.11 6.54
C MET A 7 0.56 0.47 5.49
N PHE A 8 0.98 1.16 4.42
CA PHE A 8 0.09 1.51 3.31
C PHE A 8 -0.44 0.28 2.59
N THR A 9 0.43 -0.70 2.28
CA THR A 9 0.00 -1.98 1.71
C THR A 9 -0.98 -2.70 2.63
N LEU A 10 -0.70 -2.81 3.93
CA LEU A 10 -1.59 -3.49 4.88
C LEU A 10 -2.97 -2.82 4.95
N ALA A 11 -3.00 -1.48 5.02
CA ALA A 11 -4.25 -0.72 5.02
C ALA A 11 -5.04 -0.90 3.71
N HIS A 12 -4.33 -0.95 2.58
CA HIS A 12 -4.91 -1.18 1.26
C HIS A 12 -5.49 -2.61 1.13
N GLU A 13 -4.76 -3.63 1.55
CA GLU A 13 -5.26 -5.01 1.54
C GLU A 13 -6.45 -5.21 2.50
N LEU A 14 -6.45 -4.52 3.65
CA LEU A 14 -7.60 -4.52 4.57
C LEU A 14 -8.85 -3.96 3.88
N ALA A 15 -8.70 -2.87 3.10
CA ALA A 15 -9.79 -2.31 2.33
C ALA A 15 -10.32 -3.32 1.29
N HIS A 16 -9.43 -4.01 0.56
CA HIS A 16 -9.85 -5.09 -0.35
C HIS A 16 -10.66 -6.19 0.34
N ILE A 17 -10.30 -6.58 1.57
CA ILE A 17 -11.04 -7.57 2.35
C ILE A 17 -12.44 -7.05 2.71
N TRP A 18 -12.56 -5.81 3.19
CA TRP A 18 -13.87 -5.21 3.50
C TRP A 18 -14.77 -5.09 2.27
N LEU A 19 -14.21 -4.71 1.13
CA LEU A 19 -14.96 -4.66 -0.13
C LEU A 19 -15.40 -6.06 -0.56
N GLY A 20 -14.55 -7.07 -0.39
CA GLY A 20 -14.87 -8.47 -0.67
C GLY A 20 -15.99 -9.04 0.21
N GLN A 21 -16.00 -8.71 1.51
CA GLN A 21 -17.13 -9.08 2.39
C GLN A 21 -18.42 -8.34 2.04
N SER A 22 -18.30 -7.08 1.60
CA SER A 22 -19.44 -6.27 1.15
C SER A 22 -20.01 -6.78 -0.20
N ALA A 23 -19.14 -7.16 -1.13
CA ALA A 23 -19.52 -7.72 -2.44
C ALA A 23 -20.14 -9.13 -2.35
N VAL A 24 -19.81 -9.91 -1.32
CA VAL A 24 -20.50 -11.18 -1.03
C VAL A 24 -21.92 -10.94 -0.51
N SER A 25 -22.16 -9.84 0.20
CA SER A 25 -23.50 -9.46 0.67
C SER A 25 -24.34 -8.77 -0.42
N ASP A 26 -23.69 -8.14 -1.40
CA ASP A 26 -24.33 -7.36 -2.45
C ASP A 26 -24.04 -7.99 -3.82
N ALA A 27 -24.84 -8.99 -4.20
CA ALA A 27 -24.64 -9.88 -5.35
C ALA A 27 -24.65 -9.19 -6.75
N GLN A 28 -24.60 -7.86 -6.82
CA GLN A 28 -24.42 -7.05 -8.04
C GLN A 28 -23.02 -6.42 -8.18
N ALA A 29 -22.12 -6.60 -7.21
CA ALA A 29 -20.79 -5.97 -7.21
C ALA A 29 -19.81 -6.46 -8.31
N SER A 30 -20.17 -7.51 -9.07
CA SER A 30 -19.35 -8.10 -10.14
C SER A 30 -19.15 -7.22 -11.39
N LEU A 31 -19.63 -5.96 -11.39
CA LEU A 31 -19.52 -5.03 -12.53
C LEU A 31 -18.59 -3.84 -12.28
N VAL A 32 -17.99 -3.71 -11.09
CA VAL A 32 -17.09 -2.59 -10.80
C VAL A 32 -15.73 -2.83 -11.49
N PRO A 33 -15.29 -1.96 -12.42
CA PRO A 33 -13.98 -2.07 -13.06
C PRO A 33 -12.86 -2.10 -12.01
N GLU A 34 -11.83 -2.94 -12.22
CA GLU A 34 -10.69 -3.09 -11.31
C GLU A 34 -10.09 -1.72 -10.91
N HIS A 35 -9.99 -0.78 -11.85
CA HIS A 35 -9.50 0.58 -11.59
C HIS A 35 -10.34 1.41 -10.61
N GLN A 36 -11.63 1.12 -10.43
CA GLN A 36 -12.48 1.77 -9.43
C GLN A 36 -12.24 1.18 -8.05
N VAL A 37 -12.10 -0.14 -7.96
CA VAL A 37 -11.76 -0.86 -6.72
C VAL A 37 -10.41 -0.41 -6.18
N GLU A 38 -9.39 -0.35 -7.04
CA GLU A 38 -8.05 0.10 -6.67
C GLU A 38 -8.03 1.54 -6.16
N ARG A 39 -8.80 2.44 -6.79
CA ARG A 39 -8.93 3.82 -6.33
C ARG A 39 -9.60 3.92 -4.97
N TRP A 40 -10.67 3.16 -4.76
CA TRP A 40 -11.37 3.10 -3.48
C TRP A 40 -10.47 2.56 -2.37
N CYS A 41 -9.74 1.46 -2.61
CA CYS A 41 -8.81 0.89 -1.62
C CYS A 41 -7.69 1.87 -1.25
N ASN A 42 -7.16 2.61 -2.23
CA ASN A 42 -6.19 3.68 -1.98
C ASN A 42 -6.76 4.83 -1.15
N GLN A 43 -8.02 5.23 -1.39
CA GLN A 43 -8.69 6.26 -0.60
C GLN A 43 -8.91 5.80 0.85
N VAL A 44 -9.39 4.57 1.05
CA VAL A 44 -9.58 4.00 2.39
C VAL A 44 -8.25 3.88 3.13
N ALA A 45 -7.20 3.40 2.46
CA ALA A 45 -5.87 3.30 3.07
C ALA A 45 -5.32 4.67 3.47
N ALA A 46 -5.50 5.68 2.61
CA ALA A 46 -5.09 7.05 2.92
C ALA A 46 -5.89 7.62 4.09
N GLU A 47 -7.19 7.33 4.22
CA GLU A 47 -8.04 7.82 5.32
C GLU A 47 -7.71 7.14 6.64
N LEU A 48 -7.47 5.84 6.59
CA LEU A 48 -7.09 5.06 7.76
C LEU A 48 -5.74 5.51 8.33
N LEU A 49 -4.76 5.80 7.47
CA LEU A 49 -3.40 6.16 7.88
C LEU A 49 -3.19 7.66 8.09
N VAL A 50 -3.93 8.48 7.35
CA VAL A 50 -3.87 9.94 7.39
C VAL A 50 -5.30 10.48 7.37
N PRO A 51 -6.01 10.42 8.51
CA PRO A 51 -7.38 10.93 8.61
C PRO A 51 -7.43 12.42 8.26
N LEU A 52 -8.37 12.84 7.41
CA LEU A 52 -8.40 14.22 6.93
C LEU A 52 -8.62 15.24 8.04
N GLU A 53 -9.42 14.90 9.05
CA GLU A 53 -9.66 15.77 10.21
C GLU A 53 -8.36 16.04 10.97
N VAL A 54 -7.65 14.98 11.36
CA VAL A 54 -6.36 15.09 12.05
C VAL A 54 -5.31 15.77 11.17
N PHE A 55 -5.34 15.50 9.87
CA PHE A 55 -4.39 16.11 8.93
C PHE A 55 -4.57 17.62 8.82
N ARG A 56 -5.82 18.12 8.81
CA ARG A 56 -6.11 19.56 8.78
C ARG A 56 -5.56 20.29 10.01
N ASP A 57 -5.71 19.69 11.18
CA ASP A 57 -5.22 20.28 12.44
C ASP A 57 -3.69 20.29 12.52
N GLU A 58 -3.05 19.30 11.92
CA GLU A 58 -1.59 19.17 11.93
C GLU A 58 -0.91 19.97 10.81
N TYR A 59 -1.59 20.29 9.72
CA TYR A 59 -0.99 20.95 8.55
C TYR A 59 -0.75 22.45 8.79
N ASP A 60 0.50 22.89 8.61
CA ASP A 60 0.88 24.30 8.64
C ASP A 60 1.04 24.86 7.20
N PRO A 61 0.11 25.70 6.71
CA PRO A 61 0.19 26.29 5.37
C PRO A 61 1.29 27.35 5.23
N HIS A 62 1.85 27.84 6.33
CA HIS A 62 2.92 28.84 6.32
C HIS A 62 4.32 28.21 6.28
N ALA A 63 4.42 26.92 6.57
CA ALA A 63 5.67 26.18 6.45
C ALA A 63 6.05 25.92 4.99
N GLY A 64 7.36 25.87 4.71
CA GLY A 64 7.84 25.51 3.37
C GLY A 64 7.43 24.08 2.99
N LEU A 65 6.81 23.92 1.82
CA LEU A 65 6.16 22.67 1.37
C LEU A 65 7.01 21.41 1.56
N GLY A 66 8.30 21.46 1.18
CA GLY A 66 9.19 20.30 1.30
C GLY A 66 9.44 19.89 2.76
N ASN A 67 9.68 20.86 3.63
CA ASN A 67 9.90 20.61 5.06
C ASN A 67 8.63 20.08 5.72
N GLU A 68 7.49 20.68 5.37
CA GLU A 68 6.20 20.30 5.91
C GLU A 68 5.79 18.89 5.46
N THR A 69 5.99 18.58 4.19
CA THR A 69 5.76 17.24 3.63
C THR A 69 6.60 16.18 4.38
N LEU A 70 7.88 16.46 4.64
CA LEU A 70 8.76 15.55 5.38
C LEU A 70 8.34 15.39 6.85
N ARG A 71 7.95 16.49 7.51
CA ARG A 71 7.48 16.47 8.90
C ARG A 71 6.23 15.60 9.03
N LEU A 72 5.23 15.84 8.19
CA LEU A 72 3.97 15.09 8.18
C LEU A 72 4.17 13.63 7.78
N ALA A 73 5.06 13.34 6.81
CA ALA A 73 5.39 11.96 6.44
C ALA A 73 5.98 11.18 7.63
N ARG A 74 6.82 11.84 8.45
CA ARG A 74 7.36 11.26 9.68
C ARG A 74 6.32 11.13 10.79
N ARG A 75 5.36 12.05 10.87
CA ARG A 75 4.26 12.03 11.86
C ARG A 75 3.31 10.88 11.61
N PHE A 76 2.81 10.77 10.37
CA PHE A 76 1.84 9.75 9.96
C PHE A 76 2.48 8.43 9.53
N LYS A 77 3.82 8.38 9.41
CA LYS A 77 4.58 7.19 8.99
C LYS A 77 4.16 6.69 7.60
N VAL A 78 3.86 7.60 6.69
CA VAL A 78 3.53 7.33 5.28
C VAL A 78 4.59 7.93 4.35
N SER A 79 4.48 7.69 3.05
CA SER A 79 5.38 8.32 2.08
C SER A 79 5.07 9.81 1.90
N THR A 80 6.07 10.57 1.48
CA THR A 80 5.93 11.98 1.09
C THR A 80 4.92 12.17 -0.03
N LEU A 81 4.81 11.22 -0.96
CA LEU A 81 3.80 11.24 -2.03
C LEU A 81 2.36 11.15 -1.50
N VAL A 82 2.11 10.35 -0.46
CA VAL A 82 0.79 10.28 0.20
C VAL A 82 0.48 11.62 0.87
N ILE A 83 1.47 12.25 1.52
CA ILE A 83 1.29 13.56 2.14
C ILE A 83 0.99 14.64 1.10
N LEU A 84 1.74 14.73 0.01
CA LEU A 84 1.47 15.70 -1.06
C LEU A 84 0.03 15.57 -1.57
N ARG A 85 -0.44 14.33 -1.74
CA ARG A 85 -1.84 14.09 -2.12
C ARG A 85 -2.82 14.58 -1.05
N ARG A 86 -2.52 14.37 0.23
CA ARG A 86 -3.36 14.85 1.34
C ARG A 86 -3.40 16.36 1.47
N ILE A 87 -2.29 17.06 1.22
CA ILE A 87 -2.27 18.53 1.14
C ILE A 87 -3.21 19.00 0.02
N HIS A 88 -3.16 18.37 -1.15
CA HIS A 88 -4.11 18.66 -2.23
C HIS A 88 -5.56 18.34 -1.84
N ASP A 89 -5.83 17.20 -1.20
CA ASP A 89 -7.19 16.81 -0.81
C ASP A 89 -7.84 17.82 0.16
N ILE A 90 -7.06 18.55 0.96
CA ILE A 90 -7.54 19.65 1.83
C ILE A 90 -7.47 21.03 1.18
N GLY A 91 -7.05 21.13 -0.09
CA GLY A 91 -6.95 22.39 -0.83
C GLY A 91 -5.67 23.20 -0.60
N GLY A 92 -4.65 22.64 0.06
CA GLY A 92 -3.36 23.30 0.28
C GLY A 92 -2.44 23.33 -0.96
N LEU A 93 -2.80 22.58 -2.01
CA LEU A 93 -2.14 22.62 -3.32
C LEU A 93 -3.19 22.61 -4.43
N THR A 94 -2.97 23.39 -5.48
CA THR A 94 -3.68 23.20 -6.75
C THR A 94 -3.23 21.91 -7.42
N ARG A 95 -3.95 21.48 -8.45
CA ARG A 95 -3.60 20.28 -9.20
C ARG A 95 -2.24 20.39 -9.89
N GLU A 96 -1.93 21.57 -10.41
CA GLU A 96 -0.67 21.87 -11.09
C GLU A 96 0.48 21.84 -10.08
N GLN A 97 0.32 22.49 -8.93
CA GLN A 97 1.30 22.49 -7.85
C GLN A 97 1.54 21.07 -7.29
N LEU A 98 0.49 20.27 -7.15
CA LEU A 98 0.61 18.86 -6.78
C LEU A 98 1.47 18.12 -7.80
N TRP A 99 1.19 18.28 -9.09
CA TRP A 99 1.92 17.58 -10.15
C TRP A 99 3.42 17.92 -10.14
N GLU A 100 3.76 19.21 -10.05
CA GLU A 100 5.14 19.68 -9.97
C GLU A 100 5.87 19.13 -8.74
N ALA A 101 5.24 19.23 -7.56
CA ALA A 101 5.82 18.72 -6.31
C ALA A 101 5.99 17.20 -6.33
N TYR A 102 5.04 16.48 -6.94
CA TYR A 102 5.05 15.03 -7.05
C TYR A 102 6.19 14.54 -7.95
N GLU A 103 6.40 15.16 -9.10
CA GLU A 103 7.50 14.82 -10.02
C GLU A 103 8.86 15.15 -9.41
N ALA A 104 9.00 16.31 -8.76
CA ALA A 104 10.22 16.68 -8.05
C ALA A 104 10.57 15.65 -6.95
N GLU A 105 9.56 15.20 -6.20
CA GLU A 105 9.75 14.20 -5.15
C GLU A 105 10.09 12.82 -5.73
N LEU A 106 9.47 12.40 -6.85
CA LEU A 106 9.85 11.18 -7.55
C LEU A 106 11.30 11.21 -8.03
N GLN A 107 11.75 12.33 -8.59
CA GLN A 107 13.15 12.49 -9.00
C GLN A 107 14.09 12.38 -7.80
N ARG A 108 13.77 13.04 -6.69
CA ARG A 108 14.53 12.96 -5.44
C ARG A 108 14.63 11.52 -4.92
N LEU A 109 13.52 10.79 -4.89
CA LEU A 109 13.46 9.40 -4.44
C LEU A 109 14.23 8.45 -5.36
N ARG A 110 14.24 8.70 -6.67
CA ARG A 110 15.03 7.92 -7.65
C ARG A 110 16.53 8.17 -7.54
N ALA A 111 16.92 9.39 -7.17
CA ALA A 111 18.33 9.76 -6.98
C ALA A 111 18.93 9.23 -5.67
N LEU A 112 18.10 8.81 -4.71
CA LEU A 112 18.59 8.12 -3.52
C LEU A 112 19.23 6.78 -3.93
N PRO A 113 20.45 6.47 -3.45
CA PRO A 113 21.10 5.20 -3.77
C PRO A 113 20.20 4.04 -3.33
N LYS A 114 19.73 3.26 -4.29
CA LYS A 114 19.05 2.00 -4.00
C LYS A 114 20.05 1.10 -3.27
N GLY A 115 19.79 0.81 -2.00
CA GLY A 115 20.49 -0.28 -1.32
C GLY A 115 20.43 -1.53 -2.19
N SER A 116 21.55 -2.25 -2.26
CA SER A 116 21.76 -3.52 -2.96
C SER A 116 20.47 -4.34 -3.06
N GLY A 117 20.14 -4.76 -4.28
CA GLY A 117 18.87 -5.38 -4.68
C GLY A 117 18.21 -6.20 -3.57
N GLY A 118 17.08 -5.68 -3.06
CA GLY A 118 16.31 -6.38 -2.06
C GLY A 118 15.81 -7.71 -2.62
N ASP A 119 16.19 -8.80 -1.96
CA ASP A 119 15.64 -10.14 -2.21
C ASP A 119 14.12 -10.02 -2.36
N PHE A 120 13.59 -10.55 -3.46
CA PHE A 120 12.16 -10.54 -3.75
C PHE A 120 11.35 -11.06 -2.56
N TYR A 121 11.87 -12.05 -1.82
CA TYR A 121 11.23 -12.61 -0.63
C TYR A 121 11.33 -11.69 0.59
N LEU A 122 12.40 -10.89 0.72
CA LEU A 122 12.50 -9.83 1.75
C LEU A 122 11.55 -8.67 1.43
N THR A 123 11.40 -8.33 0.15
CA THR A 123 10.48 -7.27 -0.32
C THR A 123 9.03 -7.71 -0.21
N LEU A 124 8.75 -8.98 -0.49
CA LEU A 124 7.42 -9.57 -0.32
C LEU A 124 7.06 -9.73 1.14
N GLY A 125 7.96 -10.24 1.99
CA GLY A 125 7.79 -10.27 3.45
C GLY A 125 7.70 -8.87 4.08
N ALA A 126 8.23 -7.86 3.40
CA ALA A 126 8.05 -6.47 3.75
C ALA A 126 6.68 -5.92 3.34
N ARG A 127 6.15 -6.25 2.16
CA ARG A 127 4.84 -5.75 1.68
C ARG A 127 3.66 -6.51 2.27
N ALA A 128 3.77 -7.83 2.32
CA ALA A 128 2.87 -8.77 2.97
C ALA A 128 3.61 -9.28 4.22
N SER A 129 3.16 -8.92 5.42
CA SER A 129 3.73 -9.41 6.69
C SER A 129 4.14 -10.87 6.59
N LYS A 130 5.36 -11.24 7.03
CA LYS A 130 5.83 -12.65 7.01
C LYS A 130 4.79 -13.62 7.59
N ARG A 131 4.02 -13.19 8.60
CA ARG A 131 2.95 -13.99 9.22
C ARG A 131 1.75 -14.16 8.28
N PHE A 132 1.35 -13.11 7.58
CA PHE A 132 0.28 -13.16 6.59
C PHE A 132 0.67 -14.03 5.39
N ALA A 133 1.87 -13.81 4.83
CA ALA A 133 2.36 -14.62 3.72
C ALA A 133 2.45 -16.10 4.11
N ARG A 134 2.94 -16.41 5.31
CA ARG A 134 3.00 -17.79 5.84
C ARG A 134 1.61 -18.39 6.02
N ALA A 135 0.67 -17.66 6.61
CA ALA A 135 -0.70 -18.12 6.81
C ALA A 135 -1.40 -18.43 5.49
N LEU A 136 -1.20 -17.57 4.48
CA LEU A 136 -1.78 -17.77 3.16
C LEU A 136 -1.18 -18.98 2.44
N VAL A 137 0.15 -19.14 2.49
CA VAL A 137 0.83 -20.33 1.92
C VAL A 137 0.32 -21.62 2.58
N VAL A 138 0.23 -21.64 3.91
CA VAL A 138 -0.26 -22.80 4.67
C VAL A 138 -1.71 -23.13 4.31
N SER A 139 -2.61 -22.13 4.35
CA SER A 139 -4.03 -22.28 3.99
C SER A 139 -4.21 -22.82 2.56
N THR A 140 -3.42 -22.33 1.61
CA THR A 140 -3.47 -22.80 0.21
C THR A 140 -2.94 -24.21 0.04
N LEU A 141 -1.85 -24.59 0.73
CA LEU A 141 -1.32 -25.96 0.68
C LEU A 141 -2.25 -26.98 1.37
N GLU A 142 -3.01 -26.56 2.37
CA GLU A 142 -4.04 -27.36 3.04
C GLU A 142 -5.38 -27.38 2.27
N GLY A 143 -5.45 -26.75 1.09
CA GLY A 143 -6.65 -26.72 0.26
C GLY A 143 -7.79 -25.85 0.79
N ARG A 144 -7.55 -25.03 1.82
CA ARG A 144 -8.53 -24.10 2.40
C ARG A 144 -8.68 -22.79 1.62
N SER A 145 -7.74 -22.50 0.72
CA SER A 145 -7.78 -21.33 -0.17
C SER A 145 -7.24 -21.70 -1.55
N SER A 146 -7.77 -21.11 -2.61
CA SER A 146 -7.29 -21.40 -3.97
C SER A 146 -5.93 -20.76 -4.25
N PHE A 147 -5.15 -21.35 -5.15
CA PHE A 147 -3.88 -20.76 -5.62
C PHE A 147 -4.09 -19.41 -6.30
N THR A 148 -5.18 -19.26 -7.06
CA THR A 148 -5.55 -18.01 -7.73
C THR A 148 -5.74 -16.88 -6.72
N GLU A 149 -6.42 -17.18 -5.62
CA GLU A 149 -6.67 -16.21 -4.56
C GLU A 149 -5.39 -15.88 -3.78
N ALA A 150 -4.55 -16.88 -3.53
CA ALA A 150 -3.25 -16.68 -2.89
C ALA A 150 -2.33 -15.76 -3.72
N PHE A 151 -2.33 -15.92 -5.04
CA PHE A 151 -1.55 -15.12 -5.97
C PHE A 151 -2.01 -13.67 -6.03
N ARG A 152 -3.33 -13.46 -6.04
CA ARG A 152 -3.92 -12.14 -5.98
C ARG A 152 -3.46 -11.40 -4.72
N LEU A 153 -3.62 -12.04 -3.56
CA LEU A 153 -3.30 -11.46 -2.25
C LEU A 153 -1.80 -11.32 -1.96
N LEU A 154 -0.94 -12.09 -2.64
CA LEU A 154 0.52 -11.98 -2.52
C LEU A 154 1.16 -11.14 -3.64
N GLY A 155 0.38 -10.66 -4.60
CA GLY A 155 0.85 -9.77 -5.67
C GLY A 155 1.77 -10.43 -6.70
N PHE A 156 1.65 -11.74 -6.94
CA PHE A 156 2.40 -12.43 -7.99
C PHE A 156 1.59 -13.56 -8.61
N LYS A 157 1.92 -13.96 -9.84
CA LYS A 157 1.12 -14.95 -10.62
C LYS A 157 1.81 -16.29 -10.86
N LYS A 158 3.08 -16.43 -10.44
CA LYS A 158 3.91 -17.60 -10.80
C LYS A 158 3.91 -18.64 -9.68
N MET A 159 3.63 -19.88 -10.05
CA MET A 159 3.68 -20.99 -9.09
C MET A 159 5.08 -21.29 -8.53
N ALA A 160 6.12 -21.07 -9.33
CA ALA A 160 7.50 -21.20 -8.85
C ALA A 160 7.76 -20.22 -7.68
N THR A 161 7.36 -18.96 -7.84
CA THR A 161 7.47 -17.93 -6.81
C THR A 161 6.72 -18.27 -5.52
N PHE A 162 5.55 -18.91 -5.62
CA PHE A 162 4.81 -19.39 -4.45
C PHE A 162 5.56 -20.51 -3.71
N ARG A 163 6.13 -21.47 -4.43
CA ARG A 163 6.89 -22.58 -3.82
C ARG A 163 8.16 -22.09 -3.13
N ASP A 164 8.89 -21.21 -3.80
CA ASP A 164 10.10 -20.61 -3.25
C ASP A 164 9.77 -19.72 -2.03
N LEU A 165 8.64 -19.00 -2.06
CA LEU A 165 8.13 -18.29 -0.89
C LEU A 165 7.83 -19.26 0.26
N GLY A 166 7.16 -20.38 -0.02
CA GLY A 166 6.89 -21.42 0.98
C GLY A 166 8.16 -21.98 1.62
N ARG A 167 9.21 -22.22 0.84
CA ARG A 167 10.53 -22.65 1.34
C ARG A 167 11.20 -21.59 2.19
N SER A 168 11.21 -20.33 1.74
CA SER A 168 11.80 -19.22 2.51
C SER A 168 11.07 -18.93 3.83
N LEU A 169 9.79 -19.31 3.93
CA LEU A 169 8.96 -19.19 5.13
C LEU A 169 8.93 -20.47 5.99
N GLY A 170 9.63 -21.54 5.59
CA GLY A 170 9.69 -22.81 6.31
C GLY A 170 8.36 -23.58 6.34
N VAL A 171 7.54 -23.45 5.30
CA VAL A 171 6.19 -24.05 5.20
C VAL A 171 5.95 -24.82 3.88
N GLY A 172 6.98 -25.03 3.07
CA GLY A 172 6.90 -25.82 1.83
C GLY A 172 7.88 -27.00 1.80
N PHE A 173 7.49 -28.08 1.12
CA PHE A 173 8.34 -29.24 0.80
C PHE A 173 9.34 -28.93 -0.35
#